data_AF-A0A8C8H3Q9-F1
#
_entry.id   AF-A0A8C8H3Q9-F1
#
_cell.length_a   1.000
_cell.length_b   1.000
_cell.length_c   1.000
_cell.angle_alpha   90.00
_cell.angle_beta   90.00
_cell.angle_gamma   90.00
#
_symmetry.space_group_name_H-M   'P 1'
#
loop_
_entity.id
_entity.type
_entity.pdbx_description
1 polymer ?
#
loop_
_entity_poly.entity_id
_entity_poly.type
_entity_poly.pdbx_seq_one_letter_code
_entity_poly.pdbx_strand_id
1 'polypeptide(L)'
;MAAKASKGKWEALKEHLTSSPPDPDAHLEANLENADPELCIRLLQVPTVVNYSGLRRRLEGSDQDWMVQFLELNGLDLLMEALERLSGRGCARIADAILQLTCVACVKAVMNSSAGLHFILDNEGYVRTLSQALDTSNTMVKMQVFELLAALTMFNPQGHHLVMDALDHYKSVKIHQYRFSVIMNELHATDNVPYMVILMSVVNVIIYRVQDLRKRDKLRKEFIGLQLLDLLPKLRETDDVDLNIQCETFEDTMAYDDAEMESMYGGIDMSSHQEVFAILFTKVSSSQLRCSCCPSCTRCCCWGRNTARCGWPWRPWLTVLVCWHRNLKLTPSSA
;
A
#
# COMPACT_ATOMS: atom_id res chain seq x y z
N MET A 1 15.33 -9.95 -20.93
CA MET A 1 15.52 -11.09 -20.01
C MET A 1 15.14 -10.73 -18.56
N ALA A 2 15.42 -9.52 -18.06
CA ALA A 2 15.08 -9.07 -16.71
C ALA A 2 13.57 -9.02 -16.37
N ALA A 3 12.71 -8.54 -17.29
CA ALA A 3 11.24 -8.55 -17.09
C ALA A 3 10.67 -9.97 -16.91
N LYS A 4 11.35 -10.99 -17.45
CA LYS A 4 10.99 -12.40 -17.29
C LYS A 4 11.44 -12.94 -15.93
N ALA A 5 12.57 -12.45 -15.41
CA ALA A 5 13.09 -12.81 -14.09
C ALA A 5 12.25 -12.19 -12.95
N SER A 6 11.86 -10.91 -13.08
CA SER A 6 10.93 -10.26 -12.13
C SER A 6 9.56 -10.93 -12.10
N LYS A 7 9.03 -11.32 -13.27
CA LYS A 7 7.78 -12.10 -13.35
C LYS A 7 7.88 -13.48 -12.69
N GLY A 8 9.05 -14.14 -12.77
CA GLY A 8 9.28 -15.43 -12.09
C GLY A 8 9.33 -15.32 -10.57
N LYS A 9 10.06 -14.32 -10.05
CA LYS A 9 10.07 -14.00 -8.60
C LYS A 9 8.66 -13.67 -8.09
N TRP A 10 7.84 -13.04 -8.93
CA TRP A 10 6.48 -12.66 -8.60
C TRP A 10 5.48 -13.81 -8.50
N GLU A 11 5.54 -14.79 -9.40
CA GLU A 11 4.65 -15.97 -9.33
C GLU A 11 5.00 -16.83 -8.10
N ALA A 12 6.28 -16.91 -7.71
CA ALA A 12 6.69 -17.58 -6.47
C ALA A 12 6.14 -16.88 -5.21
N LEU A 13 6.13 -15.54 -5.20
CA LEU A 13 5.52 -14.75 -4.12
C LEU A 13 4.01 -14.99 -4.03
N LYS A 14 3.33 -15.12 -5.18
CA LYS A 14 1.90 -15.39 -5.25
C LYS A 14 1.56 -16.77 -4.67
N GLU A 15 2.36 -17.81 -4.92
CA GLU A 15 2.17 -19.14 -4.33
C GLU A 15 2.42 -19.17 -2.82
N HIS A 16 3.37 -18.36 -2.33
CA HIS A 16 3.64 -18.27 -0.90
C HIS A 16 2.51 -17.55 -0.15
N LEU A 17 1.93 -16.49 -0.71
CA LEU A 17 0.80 -15.76 -0.11
C LEU A 17 -0.50 -16.58 -0.06
N THR A 18 -0.66 -17.59 -0.92
CA THR A 18 -1.88 -18.40 -1.01
C THR A 18 -1.79 -19.75 -0.31
N SER A 19 -0.59 -20.22 0.06
CA SER A 19 -0.40 -21.50 0.74
C SER A 19 -0.48 -21.36 2.25
N SER A 20 -1.36 -22.11 2.90
CA SER A 20 -1.48 -22.16 4.37
C SER A 20 -0.92 -23.50 4.90
N PRO A 21 -0.14 -23.51 6.00
CA PRO A 21 0.35 -24.75 6.59
C PRO A 21 -0.79 -25.54 7.29
N PRO A 22 -0.69 -26.88 7.39
CA PRO A 22 -1.71 -27.72 8.03
C PRO A 22 -1.68 -27.62 9.56
N ASP A 23 -2.88 -27.64 10.17
CA ASP A 23 -3.14 -27.35 11.58
C ASP A 23 -3.14 -28.63 12.45
N PRO A 24 -2.33 -28.73 13.53
CA PRO A 24 -2.23 -29.93 14.37
C PRO A 24 -3.40 -30.16 15.35
N ASP A 25 -4.34 -29.22 15.52
CA ASP A 25 -5.38 -29.25 16.58
C ASP A 25 -6.79 -29.64 16.10
N ALA A 26 -6.89 -30.51 15.08
CA ALA A 26 -8.17 -30.91 14.44
C ALA A 26 -9.23 -31.60 15.35
N HIS A 27 -8.94 -31.83 16.64
CA HIS A 27 -9.75 -32.66 17.55
C HIS A 27 -10.70 -31.89 18.51
N LEU A 28 -10.75 -30.55 18.48
CA LEU A 28 -11.60 -29.73 19.37
C LEU A 28 -12.50 -28.73 18.61
N GLU A 29 -13.06 -29.16 17.49
CA GLU A 29 -13.86 -28.31 16.60
C GLU A 29 -15.36 -28.66 16.65
N ALA A 30 -16.23 -27.66 16.44
CA ALA A 30 -17.64 -27.93 16.19
C ALA A 30 -17.76 -28.72 14.87
N ASN A 31 -18.46 -29.86 14.89
CA ASN A 31 -18.73 -30.60 13.66
C ASN A 31 -19.80 -29.86 12.84
N LEU A 32 -19.35 -29.04 11.90
CA LEU A 32 -20.20 -28.25 11.00
C LEU A 32 -20.13 -28.71 9.55
N GLU A 33 -19.55 -29.88 9.24
CA GLU A 33 -19.31 -30.34 7.85
C GLU A 33 -20.56 -30.28 6.96
N ASN A 34 -21.74 -30.56 7.53
CA ASN A 34 -23.02 -30.52 6.83
C ASN A 34 -23.97 -29.40 7.32
N ALA A 35 -23.45 -28.40 8.03
CA ALA A 35 -24.26 -27.29 8.53
C ALA A 35 -24.73 -26.38 7.39
N ASP A 36 -25.98 -25.92 7.48
CA ASP A 36 -26.51 -24.87 6.62
C ASP A 36 -25.98 -23.48 7.05
N PRO A 37 -26.04 -22.47 6.17
CA PRO A 37 -25.55 -21.12 6.49
C PRO A 37 -26.26 -20.50 7.70
N GLU A 38 -27.55 -20.77 7.89
CA GLU A 38 -28.34 -20.24 9.00
C GLU A 38 -27.85 -20.74 10.37
N LEU A 39 -27.52 -22.02 10.49
CA LEU A 39 -26.92 -22.57 11.71
C LEU A 39 -25.56 -21.95 11.98
N CYS A 40 -24.71 -21.82 10.95
CA CYS A 40 -23.41 -21.16 11.05
C CYS A 40 -23.54 -19.71 11.57
N ILE A 41 -24.53 -18.97 11.09
CA ILE A 41 -24.80 -17.59 11.50
C ILE A 41 -25.28 -17.49 12.94
N ARG A 42 -26.14 -18.42 13.39
CA ARG A 42 -26.53 -18.48 14.81
C ARG A 42 -25.33 -18.79 15.71
N LEU A 43 -24.42 -19.65 15.26
CA LEU A 43 -23.20 -19.98 16.01
C LEU A 43 -22.19 -18.83 16.04
N LEU A 44 -22.13 -17.99 14.99
CA LEU A 44 -21.31 -16.76 14.98
C LEU A 44 -21.67 -15.80 16.12
N GLN A 45 -22.95 -15.73 16.49
CA GLN A 45 -23.42 -14.90 17.60
C GLN A 45 -22.99 -15.42 18.98
N VAL A 46 -22.47 -16.65 19.05
CA VAL A 46 -21.89 -17.26 20.25
C VAL A 46 -20.37 -17.43 20.03
N PRO A 47 -19.57 -16.36 20.21
CA PRO A 47 -18.16 -16.34 19.85
C PRO A 47 -17.35 -17.26 20.76
N THR A 48 -16.95 -18.41 20.24
CA THR A 48 -16.06 -19.38 20.90
C THR A 48 -15.06 -19.93 19.89
N VAL A 49 -13.89 -20.36 20.39
CA VAL A 49 -12.86 -20.95 19.52
C VAL A 49 -13.43 -22.16 18.76
N VAL A 50 -14.20 -23.01 19.45
CA VAL A 50 -14.84 -24.20 18.88
C VAL A 50 -15.79 -23.86 17.72
N ASN A 51 -16.61 -22.81 17.89
CA ASN A 51 -17.54 -22.38 16.85
C ASN A 51 -16.81 -21.77 15.65
N TYR A 52 -15.80 -20.91 15.86
CA TYR A 52 -15.03 -20.34 14.75
C TYR A 52 -14.17 -21.38 14.03
N SER A 53 -13.57 -22.35 14.73
CA SER A 53 -12.79 -23.41 14.06
C SER A 53 -13.70 -24.28 13.19
N GLY A 54 -14.86 -24.71 13.73
CA GLY A 54 -15.84 -25.45 12.93
C GLY A 54 -16.37 -24.64 11.75
N LEU A 55 -16.62 -23.34 11.94
CA LEU A 55 -17.07 -22.46 10.87
C LEU A 55 -16.01 -22.29 9.78
N ARG A 56 -14.75 -22.07 10.16
CA ARG A 56 -13.61 -21.95 9.24
C ARG A 56 -13.57 -23.18 8.32
N ARG A 57 -13.61 -24.39 8.88
CA ARG A 57 -13.62 -25.62 8.08
C ARG A 57 -14.82 -25.69 7.15
N ARG A 58 -16.00 -25.29 7.65
CA ARG A 58 -17.21 -25.28 6.82
C ARG A 58 -17.15 -24.25 5.68
N LEU A 59 -16.47 -23.12 5.88
CA LEU A 59 -16.21 -22.11 4.85
C LEU A 59 -15.20 -22.65 3.82
N GLU A 60 -14.10 -23.25 4.26
CA GLU A 60 -13.06 -23.83 3.40
C GLU A 60 -13.59 -24.96 2.50
N GLY A 61 -14.53 -25.78 3.00
CA GLY A 61 -15.18 -26.86 2.26
C GLY A 61 -16.47 -26.47 1.53
N SER A 62 -16.85 -25.19 1.52
CA SER A 62 -18.12 -24.75 0.93
C SER A 62 -18.07 -24.68 -0.60
N ASP A 63 -19.21 -24.96 -1.23
CA ASP A 63 -19.41 -24.65 -2.64
C ASP A 63 -19.84 -23.18 -2.83
N GLN A 64 -19.95 -22.78 -4.09
CA GLN A 64 -20.28 -21.40 -4.44
C GLN A 64 -21.68 -20.99 -3.97
N ASP A 65 -22.67 -21.88 -4.07
CA ASP A 65 -24.05 -21.58 -3.69
C ASP A 65 -24.18 -21.38 -2.17
N TRP A 66 -23.53 -22.23 -1.38
CA TRP A 66 -23.50 -22.09 0.07
C TRP A 66 -22.79 -20.80 0.49
N MET A 67 -21.66 -20.46 -0.14
CA MET A 67 -20.94 -19.22 0.16
C MET A 67 -21.81 -17.99 -0.14
N VAL A 68 -22.50 -17.95 -1.27
CA VAL A 68 -23.42 -16.85 -1.60
C VAL A 68 -24.52 -16.72 -0.56
N GLN A 69 -25.16 -17.82 -0.16
CA GLN A 69 -26.20 -17.78 0.90
C GLN A 69 -25.65 -17.28 2.24
N PHE A 70 -24.45 -17.70 2.63
CA PHE A 70 -23.79 -17.21 3.84
C PHE A 70 -23.57 -15.69 3.81
N LEU A 71 -23.16 -15.16 2.67
CA LEU A 71 -22.95 -13.72 2.47
C LEU A 71 -24.27 -12.94 2.45
N GLU A 72 -25.30 -13.45 1.76
CA GLU A 72 -26.65 -12.85 1.70
C GLU A 72 -27.33 -12.79 3.08
N LEU A 73 -27.01 -13.74 3.94
CA LEU A 73 -27.49 -13.78 5.32
C LEU A 73 -26.63 -12.96 6.29
N ASN A 74 -25.74 -12.09 5.79
CA ASN A 74 -24.87 -11.18 6.57
C ASN A 74 -23.83 -11.92 7.44
N GLY A 75 -23.41 -13.11 7.01
CA GLY A 75 -22.40 -13.89 7.73
C GLY A 75 -21.04 -13.19 7.80
N LEU A 76 -20.67 -12.45 6.74
CA LEU A 76 -19.44 -11.66 6.72
C LEU A 76 -19.52 -10.43 7.64
N ASP A 77 -20.66 -9.73 7.67
CA ASP A 77 -20.87 -8.60 8.58
C ASP A 77 -20.63 -9.00 10.05
N LEU A 78 -21.17 -10.15 10.46
CA LEU A 78 -20.99 -10.69 11.80
C LEU A 78 -19.52 -11.06 12.11
N LEU A 79 -18.79 -11.60 11.13
CA LEU A 79 -17.36 -11.89 11.28
C LEU A 79 -16.56 -10.59 11.44
N MET A 80 -16.91 -9.55 10.70
CA MET A 80 -16.21 -8.26 10.70
C MET A 80 -16.49 -7.48 11.99
N GLU A 81 -17.74 -7.47 12.46
CA GLU A 81 -18.11 -6.93 13.78
C GLU A 81 -17.39 -7.67 14.92
N ALA A 82 -17.33 -9.00 14.84
CA ALA A 82 -16.61 -9.80 15.82
C ALA A 82 -15.12 -9.45 15.84
N LEU A 83 -14.49 -9.31 14.67
CA LEU A 83 -13.09 -8.95 14.54
C LEU A 83 -12.80 -7.56 15.13
N GLU A 84 -13.62 -6.55 14.79
CA GLU A 84 -13.47 -5.18 15.32
C GLU A 84 -13.57 -5.17 16.86
N ARG A 85 -14.57 -5.87 17.42
CA ARG A 85 -14.77 -5.97 18.87
C ARG A 85 -13.62 -6.66 19.58
N LEU A 86 -12.98 -7.64 18.93
CA LEU A 86 -11.82 -8.35 19.47
C LEU A 86 -10.52 -7.52 19.33
N SER A 87 -10.38 -6.71 18.28
CA SER A 87 -9.20 -5.85 18.08
C SER A 87 -9.16 -4.61 18.98
N GLY A 88 -10.33 -4.02 19.32
CA GLY A 88 -10.40 -2.85 20.18
C GLY A 88 -10.19 -3.12 21.68
N ARG A 89 -10.23 -4.39 22.10
CA ARG A 89 -9.98 -4.80 23.49
C ARG A 89 -8.57 -5.37 23.55
N GLY A 90 -7.68 -4.79 24.35
CA GLY A 90 -6.38 -5.40 24.60
C GLY A 90 -6.55 -6.88 25.00
N CYS A 91 -5.76 -7.79 24.43
CA CYS A 91 -5.88 -9.22 24.67
C CYS A 91 -5.44 -9.57 26.10
N ALA A 92 -6.36 -9.46 27.07
CA ALA A 92 -6.07 -9.73 28.48
C ALA A 92 -5.86 -11.22 28.78
N ARG A 93 -6.30 -12.12 27.89
CA ARG A 93 -6.21 -13.58 28.06
C ARG A 93 -5.77 -14.26 26.77
N ILE A 94 -5.06 -15.39 26.94
CA ILE A 94 -4.62 -16.26 25.83
C ILE A 94 -5.83 -16.74 24.99
N ALA A 95 -6.93 -17.07 25.65
CA ALA A 95 -8.16 -17.50 24.98
C ALA A 95 -8.73 -16.43 24.03
N ASP A 96 -8.62 -15.14 24.39
CA ASP A 96 -9.09 -14.05 23.53
C ASP A 96 -8.20 -13.89 22.30
N ALA A 97 -6.88 -14.07 22.46
CA ALA A 97 -5.92 -14.05 21.36
C ALA A 97 -6.14 -15.21 20.36
N ILE A 98 -6.43 -16.42 20.86
CA ILE A 98 -6.78 -17.58 20.03
C ILE A 98 -8.10 -17.31 19.31
N LEU A 99 -9.12 -16.85 20.03
CA LEU A 99 -10.44 -16.53 19.44
C LEU A 99 -10.33 -15.51 18.31
N GLN A 100 -9.54 -14.46 18.50
CA GLN A 100 -9.27 -13.45 17.47
C GLN A 100 -8.56 -14.06 16.26
N LEU A 101 -7.56 -14.91 16.48
CA LEU A 101 -6.83 -15.58 15.40
C LEU A 101 -7.75 -16.48 14.58
N THR A 102 -8.63 -17.26 15.23
CA THR A 102 -9.60 -18.12 14.56
C THR A 102 -10.67 -17.31 13.81
N CYS A 103 -11.08 -16.16 14.35
CA CYS A 103 -12.02 -15.25 13.68
C CYS A 103 -11.43 -14.72 12.36
N VAL A 104 -10.17 -14.27 12.36
CA VAL A 104 -9.49 -13.80 11.15
C VAL A 104 -9.30 -14.93 10.14
N ALA A 105 -9.04 -16.15 10.61
CA ALA A 105 -8.97 -17.32 9.74
C ALA A 105 -10.31 -17.62 9.03
N CYS A 106 -11.46 -17.35 9.68
CA CYS A 106 -12.76 -17.44 9.00
C CYS A 106 -12.90 -16.39 7.89
N VAL A 107 -12.45 -15.15 8.12
CA VAL A 107 -12.44 -14.10 7.09
C VAL A 107 -11.51 -14.48 5.94
N LYS A 108 -10.33 -15.05 6.24
CA LYS A 108 -9.41 -15.60 5.24
C LYS A 108 -10.07 -16.71 4.41
N ALA A 109 -10.83 -17.62 5.03
CA ALA A 109 -11.58 -18.65 4.32
C ALA A 109 -12.63 -18.07 3.35
N VAL A 110 -13.36 -17.02 3.76
CA VAL A 110 -14.27 -16.29 2.86
C VAL A 110 -13.51 -15.67 1.68
N MET A 111 -12.38 -15.01 1.94
CA MET A 111 -11.54 -14.37 0.92
C MET A 111 -10.83 -15.37 -0.01
N ASN A 112 -10.74 -16.64 0.36
CA ASN A 112 -10.25 -17.68 -0.53
C ASN A 112 -11.30 -18.16 -1.54
N SER A 113 -12.57 -17.75 -1.37
CA SER A 113 -13.63 -17.98 -2.35
C SER A 113 -13.73 -16.81 -3.33
N SER A 114 -13.88 -17.11 -4.62
CA SER A 114 -14.15 -16.09 -5.65
C SER A 114 -15.39 -15.25 -5.32
N ALA A 115 -16.47 -15.89 -4.86
CA ALA A 115 -17.69 -15.21 -4.46
C ALA A 115 -17.45 -14.25 -3.27
N GLY A 116 -16.68 -14.70 -2.26
CA GLY A 116 -16.31 -13.88 -1.12
C GLY A 116 -15.45 -12.67 -1.49
N LEU A 117 -14.47 -12.84 -2.39
CA LEU A 117 -13.67 -11.71 -2.89
C LEU A 117 -14.52 -10.68 -3.62
N HIS A 118 -15.37 -11.11 -4.55
CA HIS A 118 -16.26 -10.20 -5.26
C HIS A 118 -17.18 -9.43 -4.32
N PHE A 119 -17.78 -10.11 -3.34
CA PHE A 119 -18.64 -9.49 -2.34
C PHE A 119 -17.91 -8.43 -1.49
N ILE A 120 -16.66 -8.69 -1.10
CA ILE A 120 -15.83 -7.71 -0.37
C ILE A 120 -15.51 -6.49 -1.23
N LEU A 121 -15.22 -6.69 -2.51
CA LEU A 121 -14.85 -5.61 -3.42
C LEU A 121 -16.03 -4.68 -3.73
N ASP A 122 -17.25 -5.20 -3.71
CA ASP A 122 -18.46 -4.42 -3.93
C ASP A 122 -18.81 -3.51 -2.73
N ASN A 123 -18.14 -3.67 -1.59
CA ASN A 123 -18.38 -2.90 -0.37
C ASN A 123 -17.09 -2.40 0.29
N GLU A 124 -16.78 -1.11 0.12
CA GLU A 124 -15.57 -0.48 0.68
C GLU A 124 -15.45 -0.58 2.22
N GLY A 125 -16.58 -0.72 2.92
CA GLY A 125 -16.62 -0.82 4.38
C GLY A 125 -15.86 -2.03 4.93
N TYR A 126 -15.82 -3.14 4.18
CA TYR A 126 -15.11 -4.34 4.62
C TYR A 126 -13.60 -4.14 4.67
N VAL A 127 -13.01 -3.52 3.64
CA VAL A 127 -11.56 -3.30 3.59
C VAL A 127 -11.12 -2.29 4.66
N ARG A 128 -11.96 -1.28 4.95
CA ARG A 128 -11.74 -0.36 6.08
C ARG A 128 -11.81 -1.07 7.44
N THR A 129 -12.77 -1.98 7.63
CA THR A 129 -12.88 -2.75 8.88
C THR A 129 -11.70 -3.71 9.05
N LEU A 130 -11.23 -4.33 7.95
CA LEU A 130 -9.98 -5.10 7.96
C LEU A 130 -8.78 -4.25 8.39
N SER A 131 -8.64 -3.01 7.89
CA SER A 131 -7.51 -2.16 8.30
C SER A 131 -7.60 -1.74 9.77
N GLN A 132 -8.81 -1.54 10.31
CA GLN A 132 -9.00 -1.29 11.75
C GLN A 132 -8.61 -2.50 12.62
N ALA A 133 -8.72 -3.73 12.10
CA ALA A 133 -8.30 -4.92 12.83
C ALA A 133 -6.80 -4.93 13.19
N LEU A 134 -5.97 -4.10 12.54
CA LEU A 134 -4.55 -3.89 12.84
C LEU A 134 -4.28 -3.30 14.23
N ASP A 135 -5.31 -2.79 14.92
CA ASP A 135 -5.21 -2.22 16.27
C ASP A 135 -4.93 -3.22 17.38
N THR A 136 -5.07 -4.51 17.08
CA THR A 136 -4.76 -5.57 18.03
C THR A 136 -3.29 -5.57 18.44
N SER A 137 -3.01 -6.03 19.65
CA SER A 137 -1.63 -6.35 20.08
C SER A 137 -1.15 -7.72 19.58
N ASN A 138 -2.02 -8.51 18.94
CA ASN A 138 -1.67 -9.85 18.45
C ASN A 138 -0.96 -9.79 17.09
N THR A 139 0.36 -9.96 17.09
CA THR A 139 1.19 -9.96 15.87
C THR A 139 0.71 -10.97 14.82
N MET A 140 0.27 -12.16 15.23
CA MET A 140 -0.21 -13.18 14.27
C MET A 140 -1.48 -12.74 13.54
N VAL A 141 -2.35 -11.98 14.21
CA VAL A 141 -3.54 -11.39 13.58
C VAL A 141 -3.12 -10.29 12.61
N LYS A 142 -2.19 -9.40 13.00
CA LYS A 142 -1.68 -8.37 12.09
C LYS A 142 -1.06 -8.98 10.83
N MET A 143 -0.27 -10.05 10.98
CA MET A 143 0.30 -10.80 9.87
C MET A 143 -0.80 -11.25 8.89
N GLN A 144 -1.84 -11.93 9.38
CA GLN A 144 -2.95 -12.37 8.53
C GLN A 144 -3.68 -11.19 7.88
N VAL A 145 -3.96 -10.11 8.61
CA VAL A 145 -4.63 -8.93 8.04
C VAL A 145 -3.79 -8.30 6.92
N PHE A 146 -2.48 -8.17 7.11
CA PHE A 146 -1.59 -7.67 6.06
C PHE A 146 -1.52 -8.60 4.84
N GLU A 147 -1.52 -9.92 5.02
CA GLU A 147 -1.63 -10.88 3.91
C GLU A 147 -2.94 -10.69 3.13
N LEU A 148 -4.06 -10.51 3.83
CA LEU A 148 -5.37 -10.29 3.20
C LEU A 148 -5.39 -8.97 2.40
N LEU A 149 -4.81 -7.90 2.94
CA LEU A 149 -4.67 -6.63 2.23
C LEU A 149 -3.78 -6.78 0.99
N ALA A 150 -2.66 -7.50 1.08
CA ALA A 150 -1.81 -7.80 -0.07
C ALA A 150 -2.56 -8.62 -1.14
N ALA A 151 -3.31 -9.65 -0.72
CA ALA A 151 -4.11 -10.48 -1.62
C ALA A 151 -5.18 -9.67 -2.36
N LEU A 152 -5.93 -8.80 -1.66
CA LEU A 152 -6.91 -7.88 -2.29
C LEU A 152 -6.25 -6.95 -3.29
N THR A 153 -5.12 -6.36 -2.89
CA THR A 153 -4.33 -5.48 -3.74
C THR A 153 -3.91 -6.18 -5.04
N MET A 154 -3.57 -7.47 -4.93
CA MET A 154 -3.15 -8.30 -6.05
C MET A 154 -4.26 -8.80 -6.94
N PHE A 155 -5.42 -9.07 -6.36
CA PHE A 155 -6.51 -9.73 -7.05
C PHE A 155 -7.01 -8.93 -8.25
N ASN A 156 -7.31 -7.64 -8.08
CA ASN A 156 -7.72 -6.77 -9.19
C ASN A 156 -7.43 -5.28 -8.93
N PRO A 157 -7.55 -4.38 -9.93
CA PRO A 157 -7.31 -2.95 -9.75
C PRO A 157 -8.23 -2.26 -8.72
N GLN A 158 -9.48 -2.71 -8.58
CA GLN A 158 -10.43 -2.19 -7.59
C GLN A 158 -9.98 -2.53 -6.17
N GLY A 159 -9.44 -3.73 -5.93
CA GLY A 159 -8.88 -4.15 -4.66
C GLY A 159 -7.69 -3.29 -4.25
N HIS A 160 -6.78 -2.96 -5.18
CA HIS A 160 -5.72 -1.96 -4.92
C HIS A 160 -6.31 -0.60 -4.50
N HIS A 161 -7.31 -0.09 -5.21
CA HIS A 161 -7.96 1.17 -4.84
C HIS A 161 -8.59 1.12 -3.44
N LEU A 162 -9.30 0.05 -3.11
CA LEU A 162 -9.95 -0.11 -1.80
C LEU A 162 -8.93 -0.23 -0.66
N VAL A 163 -7.82 -0.92 -0.86
CA VAL A 163 -6.75 -1.00 0.15
C VAL A 163 -6.09 0.37 0.35
N MET A 164 -5.85 1.11 -0.73
CA MET A 164 -5.34 2.48 -0.66
C MET A 164 -6.30 3.41 0.10
N ASP A 165 -7.60 3.33 -0.18
CA ASP A 165 -8.64 4.06 0.56
C ASP A 165 -8.68 3.66 2.04
N ALA A 166 -8.63 2.36 2.34
CA ALA A 166 -8.64 1.85 3.72
C ALA A 166 -7.44 2.31 4.54
N LEU A 167 -6.24 2.41 3.93
CA LEU A 167 -5.04 2.95 4.58
C LEU A 167 -5.13 4.47 4.79
N ASP A 168 -5.71 5.21 3.84
CA ASP A 168 -5.97 6.65 4.00
C ASP A 168 -7.05 6.94 5.06
N HIS A 169 -8.07 6.07 5.15
CA HIS A 169 -9.06 6.11 6.23
C HIS A 169 -8.41 5.80 7.58
N TYR A 170 -7.62 4.72 7.68
CA TYR A 170 -6.92 4.33 8.90
C TYR A 170 -6.00 5.44 9.40
N LYS A 171 -5.25 6.09 8.50
CA LYS A 171 -4.46 7.30 8.81
C LYS A 171 -5.30 8.37 9.51
N SER A 172 -6.48 8.65 8.98
CA SER A 172 -7.37 9.70 9.49
C SER A 172 -7.93 9.34 10.86
N VAL A 173 -8.33 8.08 11.05
CA VAL A 173 -8.83 7.57 12.35
C VAL A 173 -7.74 7.56 13.42
N LYS A 174 -6.50 7.20 13.05
CA LYS A 174 -5.35 7.14 13.96
C LYS A 174 -4.59 8.45 14.09
N ILE A 175 -4.99 9.49 13.36
CA ILE A 175 -4.33 10.80 13.36
C ILE A 175 -2.83 10.63 13.02
N HIS A 176 -2.53 9.68 12.13
CA HIS A 176 -1.19 9.52 11.59
C HIS A 176 -0.93 10.60 10.53
N GLN A 177 0.33 11.00 10.39
CA GLN A 177 0.69 11.98 9.37
C GLN A 177 0.61 11.40 7.95
N TYR A 178 0.93 10.11 7.79
CA TYR A 178 1.04 9.45 6.50
C TYR A 178 0.27 8.13 6.48
N ARG A 179 -0.28 7.77 5.32
CA ARG A 179 -1.10 6.56 5.15
C ARG A 179 -0.34 5.26 5.32
N PHE A 180 0.96 5.29 5.01
CA PHE A 180 1.83 4.13 5.16
C PHE A 180 2.54 4.07 6.51
N SER A 181 2.26 5.00 7.44
CA SER A 181 2.83 4.95 8.79
C SER A 181 2.49 3.65 9.50
N VAL A 182 1.31 3.05 9.27
CA VAL A 182 0.95 1.77 9.90
C VAL A 182 1.89 0.63 9.48
N ILE A 183 2.24 0.53 8.19
CA ILE A 183 3.16 -0.50 7.69
C ILE A 183 4.57 -0.23 8.21
N MET A 184 5.03 1.01 8.09
CA MET A 184 6.41 1.38 8.44
C MET A 184 6.66 1.29 9.94
N ASN A 185 5.70 1.68 10.78
CA ASN A 185 5.82 1.57 12.24
C ASN A 185 5.97 0.11 12.68
N GLU A 186 5.17 -0.80 12.12
CA GLU A 186 5.29 -2.24 12.42
C GLU A 186 6.65 -2.78 11.94
N LEU A 187 7.10 -2.38 10.74
CA LEU A 187 8.38 -2.84 10.18
C LEU A 187 9.58 -2.34 10.99
N HIS A 188 9.50 -1.13 11.56
CA HIS A 188 10.53 -0.61 12.47
C HIS A 188 10.53 -1.29 13.84
N ALA A 189 9.36 -1.68 14.35
CA ALA A 189 9.18 -2.15 15.71
C ALA A 189 9.38 -3.66 15.88
N THR A 190 9.11 -4.46 14.85
CA THR A 190 9.19 -5.93 14.92
C THR A 190 10.62 -6.45 14.84
N ASP A 191 10.88 -7.56 15.53
CA ASP A 191 12.04 -8.45 15.36
C ASP A 191 11.64 -9.82 14.76
N ASN A 192 10.35 -10.05 14.56
CA ASN A 192 9.80 -11.25 13.94
C ASN A 192 10.04 -11.22 12.42
N VAL A 193 10.95 -12.08 11.96
CA VAL A 193 11.42 -12.16 10.57
C VAL A 193 10.30 -12.50 9.58
N PRO A 194 9.49 -13.58 9.77
CA PRO A 194 8.30 -13.81 8.94
C PRO A 194 7.37 -12.59 8.83
N TYR A 195 7.21 -11.82 9.90
CA TYR A 195 6.39 -10.62 9.85
C TYR A 195 7.02 -9.51 8.98
N MET A 196 8.33 -9.32 9.05
CA MET A 196 9.06 -8.41 8.16
C MET A 196 8.88 -8.78 6.69
N VAL A 197 8.93 -10.08 6.36
CA VAL A 197 8.68 -10.58 4.99
C VAL A 197 7.31 -10.16 4.49
N ILE A 198 6.27 -10.35 5.32
CA ILE A 198 4.89 -9.94 4.97
C ILE A 198 4.80 -8.43 4.76
N LEU A 199 5.35 -7.63 5.68
CA LEU A 199 5.30 -6.16 5.58
C LEU A 199 6.02 -5.64 4.34
N MET A 200 7.21 -6.16 4.04
CA MET A 200 7.93 -5.82 2.81
C MET A 200 7.20 -6.30 1.54
N SER A 201 6.56 -7.47 1.59
CA SER A 201 5.70 -7.96 0.51
C SER A 201 4.52 -7.01 0.25
N VAL A 202 3.85 -6.51 1.30
CA VAL A 202 2.77 -5.51 1.18
C VAL A 202 3.27 -4.24 0.49
N VAL A 203 4.44 -3.72 0.87
CA VAL A 203 5.05 -2.54 0.21
C VAL A 203 5.25 -2.81 -1.28
N ASN A 204 5.89 -3.92 -1.62
CA ASN A 204 6.17 -4.30 -3.01
C ASN A 204 4.89 -4.47 -3.82
N VAL A 205 3.87 -5.12 -3.26
CA VAL A 205 2.56 -5.31 -3.87
C VAL A 205 1.86 -3.98 -4.15
N ILE A 206 1.79 -3.07 -3.16
CA ILE A 206 1.15 -1.76 -3.32
C ILE A 206 1.81 -0.95 -4.45
N ILE A 207 3.13 -0.99 -4.56
CA ILE A 207 3.89 -0.27 -5.59
C ILE A 207 3.72 -0.94 -6.95
N TYR A 208 3.90 -2.26 -7.02
CA TYR A 208 3.87 -3.04 -8.28
C TYR A 208 2.55 -2.88 -9.04
N ARG A 209 1.42 -2.79 -8.32
CA ARG A 209 0.10 -2.66 -8.95
C ARG A 209 -0.10 -1.35 -9.72
N VAL A 210 0.73 -0.32 -9.48
CA VAL A 210 0.63 0.94 -10.19
C VAL A 210 1.34 0.87 -11.55
N GLN A 211 0.54 0.96 -12.62
CA GLN A 211 1.05 0.86 -13.99
C GLN A 211 1.71 2.14 -14.49
N ASP A 212 1.18 3.31 -14.11
CA ASP A 212 1.75 4.60 -14.50
C ASP A 212 3.06 4.85 -13.75
N LEU A 213 4.17 4.94 -14.48
CA LEU A 213 5.51 5.08 -13.92
C LEU A 213 5.65 6.29 -12.99
N ARG A 214 5.04 7.44 -13.32
CA ARG A 214 5.13 8.64 -12.48
C ARG A 214 4.33 8.50 -11.18
N LYS A 215 3.16 7.85 -11.24
CA LYS A 215 2.38 7.53 -10.04
C LYS A 215 3.11 6.50 -9.19
N ARG A 216 3.72 5.48 -9.79
CA ARG A 216 4.51 4.45 -9.10
C ARG A 216 5.72 5.06 -8.39
N ASP A 217 6.48 5.91 -9.07
CA ASP A 217 7.59 6.68 -8.50
C ASP A 217 7.15 7.54 -7.29
N LYS A 218 6.07 8.31 -7.44
CA LYS A 218 5.51 9.10 -6.32
C LYS A 218 5.13 8.22 -5.13
N LEU A 219 4.46 7.10 -5.38
CA LEU A 219 4.04 6.17 -4.34
C LEU A 219 5.24 5.55 -3.61
N ARG A 220 6.28 5.15 -4.36
CA ARG A 220 7.54 4.67 -3.79
C ARG A 220 8.20 5.74 -2.92
N LYS A 221 8.21 7.00 -3.37
CA LYS A 221 8.76 8.14 -2.63
C LYS A 221 8.03 8.40 -1.31
N GLU A 222 6.75 8.04 -1.18
CA GLU A 222 6.06 8.08 0.12
C GLU A 222 6.68 7.11 1.13
N PHE A 223 7.02 5.88 0.72
CA PHE A 223 7.74 4.92 1.57
C PHE A 223 9.18 5.34 1.86
N ILE A 224 9.90 5.86 0.85
CA ILE A 224 11.26 6.40 1.04
C ILE A 224 11.24 7.56 2.03
N GLY A 225 10.24 8.45 1.95
CA GLY A 225 10.03 9.54 2.91
C GLY A 225 9.75 9.06 4.34
N LEU A 226 9.33 7.81 4.50
CA LEU A 226 9.18 7.11 5.78
C LEU A 226 10.39 6.22 6.12
N GLN A 227 11.57 6.55 5.57
CA GLN A 227 12.86 5.93 5.90
C GLN A 227 13.00 4.45 5.49
N LEU A 228 12.23 3.99 4.49
CA LEU A 228 12.33 2.60 4.03
C LEU A 228 13.75 2.23 3.55
N LEU A 229 14.43 3.12 2.80
CA LEU A 229 15.80 2.86 2.31
C LEU A 229 16.81 2.70 3.44
N ASP A 230 16.68 3.50 4.50
CA ASP A 230 17.56 3.43 5.67
C ASP A 230 17.36 2.12 6.45
N LEU A 231 16.18 1.52 6.32
CA LEU A 231 15.82 0.27 6.99
C LEU A 231 16.31 -0.98 6.24
N LEU A 232 16.45 -0.94 4.91
CA LEU A 232 16.83 -2.11 4.10
C LEU A 232 18.14 -2.79 4.54
N PRO A 233 19.23 -2.07 4.90
CA PRO A 233 20.43 -2.71 5.42
C PRO A 233 20.18 -3.52 6.69
N LYS A 234 19.39 -2.96 7.63
CA LYS A 234 19.03 -3.65 8.88
C LYS A 234 18.19 -4.90 8.61
N LEU A 235 17.25 -4.86 7.67
CA LEU A 235 16.46 -6.03 7.30
C LEU A 235 17.33 -7.17 6.77
N ARG A 236 18.41 -6.84 6.03
CA ARG A 236 19.35 -7.83 5.48
C ARG A 236 20.26 -8.48 6.51
N GLU A 237 20.55 -7.82 7.62
CA GLU A 237 21.33 -8.39 8.73
C GLU A 237 20.67 -9.64 9.34
N THR A 238 19.38 -9.86 9.04
CA THR A 238 18.62 -11.03 9.45
C THR A 238 19.06 -12.32 8.72
N ASP A 239 19.77 -12.22 7.58
CA ASP A 239 20.19 -13.32 6.72
C ASP A 239 19.05 -14.24 6.22
N ASP A 240 17.81 -13.78 6.27
CA ASP A 240 16.65 -14.50 5.78
C ASP A 240 16.49 -14.37 4.26
N VAL A 241 16.31 -15.50 3.59
CA VAL A 241 16.27 -15.58 2.12
C VAL A 241 15.07 -14.83 1.56
N ASP A 242 13.90 -15.02 2.15
CA ASP A 242 12.66 -14.43 1.64
C ASP A 242 12.62 -12.92 1.87
N LEU A 243 13.10 -12.46 3.03
CA LEU A 243 13.22 -11.04 3.34
C LEU A 243 14.22 -10.35 2.41
N ASN A 244 15.35 -11.00 2.13
CA ASN A 244 16.35 -10.50 1.19
C ASN A 244 15.77 -10.38 -0.23
N ILE A 245 15.01 -11.37 -0.69
CA ILE A 245 14.30 -11.32 -1.97
C ILE A 245 13.34 -10.11 -2.01
N GLN A 246 12.62 -9.81 -0.93
CA GLN A 246 11.74 -8.64 -0.89
C GLN A 246 12.51 -7.32 -0.96
N CYS A 247 13.64 -7.21 -0.25
CA CYS A 247 14.49 -6.02 -0.26
C CYS A 247 15.11 -5.80 -1.65
N GLU A 248 15.65 -6.85 -2.27
CA GLU A 248 16.15 -6.82 -3.65
C GLU A 248 15.04 -6.43 -4.63
N THR A 249 13.84 -6.98 -4.50
CA THR A 249 12.71 -6.67 -5.39
C THR A 249 12.36 -5.18 -5.33
N PHE A 250 12.39 -4.57 -4.15
CA PHE A 250 12.15 -3.14 -4.01
C PHE A 250 13.22 -2.31 -4.75
N GLU A 251 14.50 -2.61 -4.53
CA GLU A 251 15.62 -1.87 -5.13
C GLU A 251 15.74 -2.09 -6.63
N ASP A 252 15.61 -3.34 -7.11
CA ASP A 252 15.67 -3.69 -8.53
C ASP A 252 14.57 -2.97 -9.31
N THR A 253 13.35 -2.94 -8.77
CA THR A 253 12.22 -2.25 -9.42
C THR A 253 12.36 -0.73 -9.34
N MET A 254 12.97 -0.20 -8.28
CA MET A 254 13.30 1.23 -8.19
C MET A 254 14.33 1.63 -9.24
N ALA A 255 15.45 0.89 -9.34
CA ALA A 255 16.49 1.16 -10.32
C ALA A 255 15.98 1.04 -11.77
N TYR A 256 15.09 0.09 -12.03
CA TYR A 256 14.43 -0.04 -13.32
C TYR A 256 13.54 1.17 -13.64
N ASP A 257 12.71 1.58 -12.67
CA ASP A 257 11.82 2.74 -12.82
C ASP A 257 12.60 4.04 -13.03
N ASP A 258 13.73 4.22 -12.33
CA ASP A 258 14.61 5.38 -12.47
C ASP A 258 15.23 5.43 -13.87
N ALA A 259 15.77 4.30 -14.36
CA ALA A 259 16.32 4.22 -15.71
C ALA A 259 15.25 4.47 -16.80
N GLU A 260 14.03 3.95 -16.61
CA GLU A 260 12.91 4.18 -17.53
C GLU A 260 12.48 5.65 -17.50
N MET A 261 12.43 6.28 -16.32
CA MET A 261 12.16 7.72 -16.18
C MET A 261 13.22 8.56 -16.90
N GLU A 262 14.51 8.29 -16.69
CA GLU A 262 15.62 8.99 -17.35
C GLU A 262 15.52 8.88 -18.88
N SER A 263 15.21 7.69 -19.39
CA SER A 263 14.96 7.46 -20.82
C SER A 263 13.78 8.30 -21.33
N MET A 264 12.69 8.39 -20.56
CA MET A 264 11.51 9.19 -20.90
C MET A 264 11.80 10.70 -20.93
N TYR A 265 12.72 11.17 -20.10
CA TYR A 265 13.18 12.56 -20.12
C TYR A 265 14.17 12.83 -21.25
N GLY A 266 14.60 11.82 -22.01
CA GLY A 266 15.34 12.02 -23.26
C GLY A 266 16.81 12.40 -23.06
N GLY A 267 17.40 12.06 -21.92
CA GLY A 267 18.82 12.33 -21.67
C GLY A 267 19.14 13.82 -21.56
N ILE A 268 18.20 14.63 -21.06
CA ILE A 268 18.44 16.04 -20.72
C ILE A 268 19.67 16.09 -19.82
N ASP A 269 20.69 16.79 -20.28
CA ASP A 269 21.86 17.03 -19.45
C ASP A 269 21.46 17.98 -18.33
N MET A 270 21.18 17.43 -17.15
CA MET A 270 20.84 18.20 -15.96
C MET A 270 22.00 19.09 -15.48
N SER A 271 23.22 18.91 -16.01
CA SER A 271 24.34 19.83 -15.81
C SER A 271 24.30 21.05 -16.76
N SER A 272 23.58 20.92 -17.89
CA SER A 272 23.33 21.99 -18.87
C SER A 272 22.10 22.82 -18.49
N HIS A 273 22.35 23.97 -17.88
CA HIS A 273 21.31 24.89 -17.45
C HIS A 273 20.48 25.43 -18.62
N GLN A 274 21.05 25.51 -19.83
CA GLN A 274 20.33 25.92 -21.04
C GLN A 274 19.29 24.88 -21.47
N GLU A 275 19.64 23.59 -21.43
CA GLU A 275 18.76 22.51 -21.87
C GLU A 275 17.59 22.33 -20.90
N VAL A 276 17.88 22.37 -19.60
CA VAL A 276 16.86 22.37 -18.54
C VAL A 276 15.90 23.55 -18.71
N PHE A 277 16.41 24.76 -18.97
CA PHE A 277 15.56 25.94 -19.17
C PHE A 277 14.69 25.84 -20.43
N ALA A 278 15.24 25.39 -21.57
CA ALA A 278 14.50 25.29 -22.82
C ALA A 278 13.29 24.35 -22.70
N ILE A 279 13.45 23.25 -21.97
CA ILE A 279 12.40 22.24 -21.80
C ILE A 279 11.36 22.68 -20.78
N LEU A 280 11.79 23.28 -19.65
CA LEU A 280 10.89 23.90 -18.69
C LEU A 280 10.05 25.01 -19.34
N PHE A 281 10.69 25.88 -20.12
CA PHE A 281 10.02 26.95 -20.84
C PHE A 281 8.96 26.41 -21.81
N THR A 282 9.28 25.37 -22.56
CA THR A 282 8.38 24.75 -23.54
C THR A 282 7.18 24.06 -22.85
N LYS A 283 7.39 23.35 -21.74
CA LYS A 283 6.30 22.70 -20.99
C LYS A 283 5.41 23.68 -20.23
N VAL A 284 5.98 24.74 -19.65
CA VAL A 284 5.22 25.78 -18.93
C VAL A 284 4.46 26.68 -19.91
N SER A 285 4.99 26.90 -21.12
CA SER A 285 4.31 27.70 -22.15
C SER A 285 3.12 26.99 -22.80
N SER A 286 3.17 25.66 -22.88
CA SER A 286 2.15 24.80 -23.50
C SER A 286 1.08 24.29 -22.53
N SER A 287 1.34 24.30 -21.22
CA SER A 287 0.35 23.98 -20.20
C SER A 287 -0.34 25.24 -19.67
N GLN A 288 -1.62 25.15 -19.28
CA GLN A 288 -2.37 26.25 -18.63
C GLN A 288 -1.82 26.64 -17.23
N LEU A 289 -0.62 26.16 -16.85
CA LEU A 289 0.10 26.49 -15.61
C LEU A 289 0.71 27.90 -15.60
N ARG A 290 0.35 28.78 -16.55
CA ARG A 290 0.86 30.16 -16.68
C ARG A 290 0.79 30.99 -15.39
N CYS A 291 -0.06 30.64 -14.42
CA CYS A 291 -0.22 31.39 -13.18
C CYS A 291 0.55 30.86 -11.95
N SER A 292 1.08 29.63 -11.91
CA SER A 292 1.67 29.06 -10.67
C SER A 292 3.20 29.05 -10.62
N CYS A 293 3.92 29.17 -11.74
CA CYS A 293 5.39 29.28 -11.72
C CYS A 293 5.90 30.70 -11.42
N CYS A 294 5.05 31.73 -11.54
CA CYS A 294 5.45 33.13 -11.36
C CYS A 294 5.96 33.43 -9.92
N PRO A 295 5.35 32.95 -8.82
CA PRO A 295 5.81 33.26 -7.47
C PRO A 295 7.18 32.65 -7.13
N SER A 296 7.42 31.39 -7.54
CA SER A 296 8.68 30.68 -7.25
C SER A 296 9.88 31.24 -8.01
N CYS A 297 9.70 31.60 -9.29
CA CYS A 297 10.75 32.31 -10.04
C CYS A 297 11.02 33.71 -9.48
N THR A 298 9.99 34.43 -9.00
CA THR A 298 10.16 35.76 -8.42
C THR A 298 10.97 35.72 -7.12
N ARG A 299 10.85 34.66 -6.31
CA ARG A 299 11.66 34.45 -5.09
C ARG A 299 13.15 34.27 -5.40
N CYS A 300 13.50 33.53 -6.46
CA CYS A 300 14.89 33.44 -6.93
C CYS A 300 15.44 34.78 -7.44
N CYS A 301 14.64 35.59 -8.12
CA CYS A 301 15.06 36.91 -8.62
C CYS A 301 15.31 37.94 -7.50
N CYS A 302 14.65 37.83 -6.34
CA CYS A 302 14.86 38.76 -5.22
C CYS A 302 16.20 38.59 -4.50
N TRP A 303 16.87 37.44 -4.64
CA TRP A 303 18.21 37.22 -4.08
C TRP A 303 19.31 37.98 -4.84
N GLY A 304 19.04 38.45 -6.06
CA GLY A 304 19.99 39.16 -6.92
C GLY A 304 20.16 40.66 -6.64
N ARG A 305 19.48 41.24 -5.66
CA ARG A 305 19.55 42.70 -5.38
C ARG A 305 20.72 43.12 -4.48
N ASN A 306 21.53 42.20 -3.96
CA ASN A 306 22.60 42.52 -3.01
C ASN A 306 23.95 41.83 -3.28
N THR A 307 24.30 41.60 -4.55
CA THR A 307 25.55 40.91 -4.93
C THR A 307 26.47 41.79 -5.78
N ALA A 308 26.98 42.86 -5.19
CA ALA A 308 28.12 43.61 -5.74
C ALA A 308 29.49 42.93 -5.47
N ARG A 309 29.53 41.69 -4.95
CA ARG A 309 30.79 40.99 -4.58
C ARG A 309 30.93 39.53 -5.01
N CYS A 310 30.00 38.97 -5.78
CA CYS A 310 30.07 37.56 -6.16
C CYS A 310 30.31 37.40 -7.67
N GLY A 311 31.53 37.03 -8.05
CA GLY A 311 31.90 36.67 -9.42
C GLY A 311 31.37 35.28 -9.78
N TRP A 312 30.11 35.19 -10.21
CA TRP A 312 29.50 33.95 -10.72
C TRP A 312 28.74 34.20 -12.05
N PRO A 313 28.53 33.17 -12.89
CA PRO A 313 28.28 33.27 -14.34
C PRO A 313 26.86 33.72 -14.76
N TRP A 314 26.04 34.20 -13.84
CA TRP A 314 24.60 34.43 -14.05
C TRP A 314 24.23 35.76 -14.72
N ARG A 315 25.21 36.56 -15.16
CA ARG A 315 24.97 37.87 -15.83
C ARG A 315 24.06 37.80 -17.07
N PRO A 316 24.10 36.76 -17.92
CA PRO A 316 23.18 36.69 -19.07
C PRO A 316 21.72 36.50 -18.65
N TRP A 317 21.46 35.75 -17.57
CA TRP A 317 20.13 35.33 -17.14
C TRP A 317 19.29 36.46 -16.53
N LEU A 318 19.92 37.34 -15.76
CA LEU A 318 19.28 38.56 -15.25
C LEU A 318 18.90 39.52 -16.39
N THR A 319 19.70 39.56 -17.45
CA THR A 319 19.46 40.46 -18.59
C THR A 319 18.24 40.00 -19.41
N VAL A 320 18.07 38.69 -19.59
CA VAL A 320 16.90 38.12 -20.30
C VAL A 320 15.61 38.30 -19.49
N LEU A 321 15.62 38.08 -18.18
CA LEU A 321 14.47 38.30 -17.30
C LEU A 321 14.08 39.78 -17.17
N VAL A 322 15.07 40.70 -17.11
CA VAL A 322 14.83 42.15 -17.06
C VAL A 322 14.31 42.67 -18.41
N CYS A 323 14.80 42.16 -19.54
CA CYS A 323 14.26 42.47 -20.87
C CYS A 323 12.82 41.98 -21.04
N TRP A 324 12.45 40.83 -20.45
CA TRP A 324 11.10 40.30 -20.49
C TRP A 324 10.09 41.18 -19.73
N HIS A 325 10.47 41.70 -18.55
CA HIS A 325 9.62 42.63 -17.79
C HIS A 325 9.49 44.02 -18.45
N ARG A 326 10.46 44.43 -19.29
CA ARG A 326 10.35 45.68 -20.08
C ARG A 326 9.48 45.53 -21.33
N ASN A 327 9.53 44.38 -22.02
CA ASN A 327 8.73 44.15 -23.24
C ASN A 327 7.23 43.94 -22.97
N LEU A 328 6.82 43.55 -21.76
CA LEU A 328 5.40 43.51 -21.36
C LEU A 328 4.78 44.90 -21.11
N LYS A 329 5.57 45.98 -21.08
CA LYS A 329 5.07 47.36 -20.84
C LYS A 329 5.00 48.24 -22.10
N LEU A 330 5.27 47.70 -23.30
CA LEU A 330 5.25 48.46 -24.55
C LEU A 330 4.24 47.90 -25.57
N THR A 331 3.02 47.64 -25.14
CA THR A 331 1.86 47.72 -26.03
C THR A 331 1.12 49.02 -25.71
N PRO A 332 1.25 50.09 -26.52
CA PRO A 332 0.35 51.21 -26.40
C PRO A 332 -1.04 50.73 -26.83
N SER A 333 -2.02 50.88 -25.94
CA SER A 333 -3.43 50.88 -26.31
C SER A 333 -3.64 52.04 -27.29
N SER A 334 -4.04 51.73 -28.51
CA SER A 334 -4.61 52.73 -29.43
C SER A 334 -5.65 52.09 -30.32
N ALA A 335 -6.89 52.59 -30.13
CA ALA A 335 -8.09 52.57 -30.96
C ALA A 335 -8.70 51.22 -31.33
#